data_AF-A0A2T1GBF5-F1
#
_entry.id   AF-A0A2T1GBF5-F1
#
_cell.length_a   1.000
_cell.length_b   1.000
_cell.length_c   1.000
_cell.angle_alpha   90.00
_cell.angle_beta   90.00
_cell.angle_gamma   90.00
#
_symmetry.space_group_name_H-M   'P 1'
#
loop_
_entity.id
_entity.type
_entity.pdbx_description
1 polymer ?
#
loop_
_entity_poly.entity_id
_entity_poly.type
_entity_poly.pdbx_seq_one_letter_code
_entity_poly.pdbx_strand_id
1 'polypeptide(L)'
;MRLLSFRLAISAAIVAMEIGINPSTIRAESLVPPSNCVDTGQLALNRCAIARSKHVDELKSDVYQKLERQLYPRDRAQLASIEKTWLHFRTAHCQEVIEPFGNSSMVPLLYHNCLSSVTLDRIADLQHLTTASISKKLVEIESNNSIDRVHWHRYRSQHCKFEAAHFTKNTQRFALCEQRLTKTRRRQLQEMMSVR
;
A
#
# COMPACT_ATOMS: atom_id res chain seq x y z
N MET A 1 52.08 16.60 41.73
CA MET A 1 52.53 16.23 40.37
C MET A 1 52.30 14.73 40.18
N ARG A 2 51.79 14.35 39.00
CA ARG A 2 51.54 12.97 38.47
C ARG A 2 50.21 12.29 38.81
N LEU A 3 49.26 12.58 37.90
CA LEU A 3 48.28 11.64 37.34
C LEU A 3 48.93 10.29 36.97
N LEU A 4 48.18 9.19 37.07
CA LEU A 4 48.07 8.16 36.03
C LEU A 4 46.86 7.26 36.29
N SER A 5 45.93 7.34 35.35
CA SER A 5 44.72 6.55 35.16
C SER A 5 45.04 5.13 34.67
N PHE A 6 44.19 4.13 34.92
CA PHE A 6 43.34 3.49 33.88
C PHE A 6 42.66 2.16 34.29
N ARG A 7 41.37 2.09 33.88
CA ARG A 7 40.53 0.94 33.48
C ARG A 7 40.24 -0.17 34.51
N LEU A 8 39.07 -0.10 35.15
CA LEU A 8 38.29 -1.30 35.46
C LEU A 8 37.19 -1.44 34.41
N ALA A 9 37.21 -2.59 33.73
CA ALA A 9 36.29 -2.95 32.69
C ALA A 9 34.90 -3.27 33.25
N ILE A 10 33.90 -2.84 32.49
CA ILE A 10 32.46 -3.01 32.68
C ILE A 10 32.09 -4.49 32.52
N SER A 11 31.23 -5.03 33.39
CA SER A 11 30.05 -5.83 32.98
C SER A 11 29.35 -6.47 34.19
N ALA A 12 28.13 -6.01 34.49
CA ALA A 12 27.09 -6.84 35.09
C ALA A 12 25.72 -6.32 34.61
N ALA A 13 25.25 -6.98 33.55
CA ALA A 13 23.88 -7.14 33.08
C ALA A 13 22.77 -6.22 33.63
N ILE A 14 22.34 -5.27 32.80
CA ILE A 14 20.94 -4.82 32.81
C ILE A 14 20.20 -5.73 31.83
N VAL A 15 19.49 -6.75 32.36
CA VAL A 15 18.50 -7.48 31.57
C VAL A 15 17.24 -6.60 31.55
N ALA A 16 17.16 -5.70 30.57
CA ALA A 16 15.89 -5.10 30.18
C ALA A 16 15.16 -6.13 29.30
N MET A 17 14.32 -6.97 29.92
CA MET A 17 13.27 -7.69 29.21
C MET A 17 12.23 -6.67 28.73
N GLU A 18 12.53 -6.04 27.60
CA GLU A 18 11.51 -5.36 26.82
C GLU A 18 10.83 -6.43 25.96
N ILE A 19 9.67 -6.92 26.42
CA ILE A 19 8.72 -7.58 25.53
C ILE A 19 8.11 -6.46 24.68
N GLY A 20 8.90 -5.95 23.74
CA GLY A 20 8.49 -5.00 22.73
C GLY A 20 7.58 -5.72 21.74
N ILE A 21 6.32 -5.89 22.10
CA ILE A 21 5.27 -6.18 21.12
C ILE A 21 5.06 -4.87 20.35
N ASN A 22 5.95 -4.59 19.40
CA ASN A 22 5.84 -3.46 18.49
C ASN A 22 4.65 -3.72 17.55
N PRO A 23 3.58 -2.90 17.58
CA PRO A 23 2.36 -3.16 16.81
C PRO A 23 2.46 -2.75 15.33
N SER A 24 3.66 -2.60 14.78
CA SER A 24 3.88 -2.04 13.44
C SER A 24 4.89 -2.86 12.62
N THR A 25 4.60 -4.15 12.46
CA THR A 25 5.11 -4.90 11.31
C THR A 25 4.16 -6.04 11.03
N ILE A 26 3.26 -5.87 10.06
CA ILE A 26 2.84 -7.03 9.28
C ILE A 26 4.12 -7.53 8.63
N ARG A 27 4.68 -8.59 9.20
CA ARG A 27 5.89 -9.24 8.73
C ARG A 27 5.66 -9.68 7.29
N ALA A 28 6.71 -9.60 6.47
CA ALA A 28 6.73 -10.06 5.09
C ALA A 28 6.22 -11.51 4.90
N GLU A 29 6.13 -12.30 5.98
CA GLU A 29 5.47 -13.61 6.06
C GLU A 29 4.03 -13.62 5.52
N SER A 30 3.26 -12.53 5.66
CA SER A 30 1.85 -12.50 5.20
C SER A 30 1.70 -12.45 3.67
N LEU A 31 2.82 -12.37 2.95
CA LEU A 31 2.92 -12.30 1.49
C LEU A 31 3.33 -13.63 0.84
N VAL A 32 3.42 -14.73 1.61
CA VAL A 32 3.81 -16.03 1.08
C VAL A 32 2.62 -16.65 0.33
N PRO A 33 2.72 -16.89 -0.99
CA PRO A 33 1.69 -17.59 -1.75
C PRO A 33 1.47 -19.02 -1.21
N PRO A 34 0.35 -19.70 -1.54
CA PRO A 34 0.20 -21.12 -1.23
C PRO A 34 1.41 -21.95 -1.72
N SER A 35 1.70 -23.06 -1.04
CA SER A 35 2.90 -23.91 -1.16
C SER A 35 3.20 -24.51 -2.54
N ASN A 36 2.41 -24.18 -3.56
CA ASN A 36 2.56 -24.61 -4.95
C ASN A 36 3.30 -23.59 -5.84
N CYS A 37 3.87 -22.51 -5.27
CA CYS A 37 4.57 -21.46 -6.01
C CYS A 37 6.08 -21.65 -6.15
N VAL A 38 6.51 -22.90 -6.14
CA VAL A 38 7.91 -23.31 -6.25
C VAL A 38 8.29 -23.63 -7.71
N ASP A 39 7.31 -23.90 -8.57
CA ASP A 39 7.50 -24.26 -9.98
C ASP A 39 7.77 -23.03 -10.86
N THR A 40 8.74 -23.16 -11.78
CA THR A 40 9.24 -22.04 -12.63
C THR A 40 8.54 -21.89 -13.99
N GLY A 41 7.64 -22.81 -14.36
CA GLY A 41 6.93 -22.74 -15.64
C GLY A 41 5.93 -21.58 -15.69
N GLN A 42 5.73 -20.96 -16.87
CA GLN A 42 4.86 -19.79 -17.03
C GLN A 42 3.43 -20.03 -16.52
N LEU A 43 2.88 -21.23 -16.72
CA LEU A 43 1.57 -21.60 -16.21
C LEU A 43 1.53 -21.61 -14.67
N ALA A 44 2.57 -22.10 -14.02
CA ALA A 44 2.69 -22.10 -12.57
C ALA A 44 2.84 -20.67 -12.03
N LEU A 45 3.72 -19.87 -12.65
CA LEU A 45 3.88 -18.45 -12.32
C LEU A 45 2.56 -17.67 -12.43
N ASN A 46 1.80 -17.90 -13.52
CA ASN A 46 0.48 -17.29 -13.71
C ASN A 46 -0.51 -17.69 -12.60
N ARG A 47 -0.58 -18.99 -12.25
CA ARG A 47 -1.46 -19.47 -11.16
C ARG A 47 -1.09 -18.86 -9.82
N CYS A 48 0.21 -18.71 -9.56
CA CYS A 48 0.71 -18.12 -8.34
C CYS A 48 0.39 -16.64 -8.21
N ALA A 49 0.55 -15.88 -9.29
CA ALA A 49 0.15 -14.47 -9.31
C ALA A 49 -1.36 -14.33 -9.03
N ILE A 50 -2.19 -15.18 -9.65
CA ILE A 50 -3.65 -15.21 -9.40
C ILE A 50 -3.97 -15.51 -7.94
N ALA A 51 -3.36 -16.55 -7.37
CA ALA A 51 -3.59 -16.93 -5.98
C ALA A 51 -3.16 -15.82 -5.02
N ARG A 52 -1.98 -15.23 -5.25
CA ARG A 52 -1.48 -14.09 -4.48
C ARG A 52 -2.42 -12.89 -4.56
N SER A 53 -2.90 -12.52 -5.74
CA SER A 53 -3.79 -11.36 -5.88
C SER A 53 -5.10 -11.56 -5.14
N LYS A 54 -5.65 -12.79 -5.14
CA LYS A 54 -6.86 -13.13 -4.37
C LYS A 54 -6.62 -13.03 -2.87
N HIS A 55 -5.53 -13.60 -2.37
CA HIS A 55 -5.16 -13.51 -0.95
C HIS A 55 -5.00 -12.06 -0.49
N VAL A 56 -4.32 -11.22 -1.29
CA VAL A 56 -4.16 -9.80 -0.98
C VAL A 56 -5.50 -9.05 -1.02
N ASP A 57 -6.43 -9.43 -1.91
CA ASP A 57 -7.80 -8.89 -1.94
C ASP A 57 -8.59 -9.25 -0.66
N GLU A 58 -8.45 -10.47 -0.17
CA GLU A 58 -9.06 -10.93 1.10
C GLU A 58 -8.51 -10.12 2.28
N LEU A 59 -7.19 -9.94 2.36
CA LEU A 59 -6.56 -9.10 3.39
C LEU A 59 -7.08 -7.65 3.36
N LYS A 60 -7.25 -7.06 2.16
CA LYS A 60 -7.83 -5.72 2.02
C LYS A 60 -9.29 -5.68 2.47
N SER A 61 -10.06 -6.72 2.16
CA SER A 61 -11.46 -6.84 2.61
C SER A 61 -11.54 -6.84 4.14
N ASP A 62 -10.66 -7.59 4.81
CA ASP A 62 -10.61 -7.63 6.28
C ASP A 62 -10.27 -6.27 6.90
N VAL A 63 -9.27 -5.57 6.35
CA VAL A 63 -8.90 -4.22 6.80
C VAL A 63 -10.04 -3.23 6.56
N TYR A 64 -10.69 -3.29 5.40
CA TYR A 64 -11.84 -2.47 5.06
C TYR A 64 -13.00 -2.68 6.04
N GLN A 65 -13.40 -3.94 6.30
CA GLN A 65 -14.50 -4.27 7.21
C GLN A 65 -14.20 -3.90 8.67
N LYS A 66 -12.93 -3.98 9.10
CA LYS A 66 -12.51 -3.49 10.41
C LYS A 66 -12.69 -1.98 10.52
N LEU A 67 -12.24 -1.21 9.52
CA LEU A 67 -12.43 0.24 9.48
C LEU A 67 -13.91 0.60 9.42
N GLU A 68 -14.68 -0.04 8.54
CA GLU A 68 -16.10 0.24 8.34
C GLU A 68 -16.91 0.09 9.64
N ARG A 69 -16.65 -0.94 10.44
CA ARG A 69 -17.32 -1.16 11.73
C ARG A 69 -17.08 -0.04 12.77
N GLN A 70 -16.04 0.75 12.60
CA GLN A 70 -15.70 1.87 13.50
C GLN A 70 -16.35 3.19 13.07
N LEU A 71 -16.95 3.25 11.87
CA LEU A 71 -17.47 4.47 11.27
C LEU A 71 -18.97 4.66 11.50
N TYR A 72 -19.40 5.92 11.62
CA TYR A 72 -20.82 6.27 11.58
C TYR A 72 -21.43 5.93 10.21
N PRO A 73 -22.75 5.69 10.10
CA PRO A 73 -23.40 5.29 8.85
C PRO A 73 -23.07 6.18 7.63
N ARG A 74 -23.03 7.50 7.83
CA ARG A 74 -22.65 8.45 6.77
C ARG A 74 -21.24 8.21 6.26
N ASP A 75 -20.29 8.02 7.18
CA ASP A 75 -18.88 7.86 6.86
C ASP A 75 -18.61 6.48 6.25
N ARG A 76 -19.38 5.45 6.62
CA ARG A 76 -19.40 4.15 5.92
C ARG A 76 -19.81 4.29 4.46
N ALA A 77 -20.91 5.00 4.19
CA ALA A 77 -21.36 5.24 2.82
C ALA A 77 -20.34 6.02 2.00
N GLN A 78 -19.66 7.00 2.61
CA GLN A 78 -18.58 7.73 1.97
C GLN A 78 -17.36 6.85 1.68
N LEU A 79 -16.95 6.01 2.64
CA LEU A 79 -15.86 5.05 2.47
C LEU A 79 -16.17 4.03 1.36
N ALA A 80 -17.39 3.51 1.28
CA ALA A 80 -17.83 2.61 0.21
C ALA A 80 -17.75 3.26 -1.17
N SER A 81 -18.14 4.54 -1.29
CA SER A 81 -18.01 5.29 -2.54
C SER A 81 -16.55 5.49 -2.97
N ILE A 82 -15.66 5.80 -2.01
CA ILE A 82 -14.21 5.91 -2.24
C ILE A 82 -13.64 4.57 -2.72
N GLU A 83 -14.06 3.47 -2.08
CA GLU A 83 -13.59 2.13 -2.42
C GLU A 83 -13.99 1.73 -3.85
N LYS A 84 -15.20 2.08 -4.28
CA LYS A 84 -15.65 1.88 -5.66
C LYS A 84 -14.76 2.64 -6.65
N THR A 85 -14.44 3.91 -6.37
CA THR A 85 -13.53 4.69 -7.23
C THR A 85 -12.14 4.07 -7.27
N TRP A 86 -11.62 3.60 -6.13
CA TRP A 86 -10.33 2.93 -6.05
C TRP A 86 -10.29 1.65 -6.89
N LEU A 87 -11.35 0.83 -6.85
CA LEU A 87 -11.46 -0.37 -7.69
C LEU A 87 -11.40 -0.04 -9.18
N HIS A 88 -12.10 1.01 -9.62
CA HIS A 88 -12.01 1.47 -11.01
C HIS A 88 -10.60 1.90 -11.40
N PHE A 89 -9.92 2.64 -10.52
CA PHE A 89 -8.51 3.01 -10.71
C PHE A 89 -7.62 1.78 -10.83
N ARG A 90 -7.72 0.83 -9.90
CA ARG A 90 -6.91 -0.39 -9.89
C ARG A 90 -7.05 -1.16 -11.20
N THR A 91 -8.29 -1.39 -11.64
CA THR A 91 -8.56 -2.14 -12.87
C THR A 91 -8.02 -1.41 -14.09
N ALA A 92 -8.28 -0.11 -14.23
CA ALA A 92 -7.80 0.69 -15.36
C ALA A 92 -6.26 0.72 -15.40
N HIS A 93 -5.62 0.98 -14.26
CA HIS A 93 -4.17 1.03 -14.15
C HIS A 93 -3.52 -0.31 -14.53
N CYS A 94 -4.00 -1.42 -13.97
CA CYS A 94 -3.42 -2.73 -14.28
C CYS A 94 -3.70 -3.19 -15.72
N GLN A 95 -4.76 -2.68 -16.36
CA GLN A 95 -5.00 -2.90 -17.79
C GLN A 95 -3.96 -2.15 -18.64
N GLU A 96 -3.68 -0.88 -18.32
CA GLU A 96 -2.67 -0.07 -19.03
C GLU A 96 -1.24 -0.62 -18.84
N VAL A 97 -0.95 -1.27 -17.71
CA VAL A 97 0.34 -1.96 -17.47
C VAL A 97 0.55 -3.11 -18.46
N ILE A 98 -0.49 -3.88 -18.78
CA ILE A 98 -0.37 -5.06 -19.65
C ILE A 98 -0.60 -4.76 -21.14
N GLU A 99 -1.15 -3.59 -21.48
CA GLU A 99 -1.46 -3.20 -22.86
C GLU A 99 -0.28 -3.40 -23.84
N PRO A 100 0.98 -3.05 -23.49
CA PRO A 100 2.11 -3.25 -24.39
C PRO A 100 2.45 -4.72 -24.70
N PHE A 101 1.94 -5.67 -23.91
CA PHE A 101 2.28 -7.10 -23.99
C PHE A 101 1.29 -7.92 -24.82
N GLY A 102 0.21 -7.30 -25.32
CA GLY A 102 -0.78 -7.93 -26.19
C GLY A 102 -1.32 -9.25 -25.62
N ASN A 103 -1.15 -10.34 -26.36
CA ASN A 103 -1.59 -11.69 -25.98
C ASN A 103 -0.45 -12.59 -25.45
N SER A 104 0.61 -12.00 -24.92
CA SER A 104 1.75 -12.77 -24.38
C SER A 104 1.34 -13.68 -23.22
N SER A 105 2.00 -14.82 -23.10
CA SER A 105 1.80 -15.80 -22.02
C SER A 105 2.12 -15.25 -20.62
N MET A 106 2.86 -14.14 -20.56
CA MET A 106 3.20 -13.41 -19.32
C MET A 106 2.11 -12.44 -18.85
N VAL A 107 1.11 -12.12 -19.69
CA VAL A 107 0.06 -11.15 -19.36
C VAL A 107 -0.66 -11.47 -18.05
N PRO A 108 -1.07 -12.72 -17.75
CA PRO A 108 -1.70 -13.04 -16.48
C PRO A 108 -0.77 -12.78 -15.28
N LEU A 109 0.52 -13.14 -15.39
CA LEU A 109 1.51 -12.87 -14.35
C LEU A 109 1.63 -11.36 -14.08
N LEU A 110 1.80 -10.55 -15.13
CA LEU A 110 1.95 -9.09 -14.99
C LEU A 110 0.69 -8.43 -14.42
N TYR A 111 -0.48 -8.80 -14.93
CA TYR A 111 -1.76 -8.25 -14.49
C TYR A 111 -2.00 -8.52 -13.00
N HIS A 112 -1.85 -9.78 -12.57
CA HIS A 112 -2.11 -10.18 -11.19
C HIS A 112 -1.04 -9.69 -10.21
N ASN A 113 0.21 -9.52 -10.67
CA ASN A 113 1.24 -8.83 -9.88
C ASN A 113 0.89 -7.35 -9.67
N CYS A 114 0.41 -6.66 -10.71
CA CYS A 114 -0.09 -5.29 -10.58
C CYS A 114 -1.25 -5.21 -9.59
N LEU A 115 -2.26 -6.09 -9.71
CA LEU A 115 -3.39 -6.14 -8.78
C LEU A 115 -2.92 -6.30 -7.33
N SER A 116 -1.96 -7.20 -7.09
CA SER A 116 -1.39 -7.43 -5.77
C SER A 116 -0.69 -6.16 -5.24
N SER A 117 0.18 -5.54 -6.04
CA SER A 117 0.93 -4.33 -5.66
C SER A 117 -0.01 -3.17 -5.30
N VAL A 118 -0.95 -2.84 -6.19
CA VAL A 118 -1.91 -1.75 -5.98
C VAL A 118 -2.84 -2.01 -4.79
N THR A 119 -3.14 -3.28 -4.51
CA THR A 119 -3.98 -3.65 -3.36
C THR A 119 -3.22 -3.57 -2.03
N LEU A 120 -1.92 -3.89 -2.02
CA LEU A 120 -1.07 -3.65 -0.84
C LEU A 120 -0.95 -2.16 -0.52
N ASP A 121 -0.83 -1.30 -1.54
CA ASP A 121 -0.87 0.15 -1.35
C ASP A 121 -2.19 0.60 -0.70
N ARG A 122 -3.30 0.03 -1.14
CA ARG A 122 -4.62 0.34 -0.56
C ARG A 122 -4.75 -0.11 0.88
N ILE A 123 -4.20 -1.27 1.23
CA ILE A 123 -4.15 -1.74 2.63
C ILE A 123 -3.42 -0.70 3.49
N ALA A 124 -2.27 -0.20 3.03
CA ALA A 124 -1.54 0.84 3.73
C ALA A 124 -2.36 2.14 3.87
N ASP A 125 -3.05 2.57 2.81
CA ASP A 125 -3.93 3.75 2.84
C ASP A 125 -5.08 3.58 3.85
N LEU A 126 -5.70 2.40 3.90
CA LEU A 126 -6.76 2.10 4.87
C LEU A 126 -6.21 2.03 6.31
N GLN A 127 -5.00 1.48 6.50
CA GLN A 127 -4.34 1.42 7.81
C GLN A 127 -3.90 2.80 8.31
N HIS A 128 -3.54 3.72 7.42
CA HIS A 128 -3.32 5.13 7.79
C HIS A 128 -4.58 5.81 8.33
N LEU A 129 -5.78 5.34 7.96
CA LEU A 129 -7.03 5.81 8.56
C LEU A 129 -7.27 5.21 9.96
N THR A 130 -6.68 4.04 10.27
CA THR A 130 -6.84 3.36 11.57
C THR A 130 -5.73 3.70 12.58
N THR A 131 -4.65 4.36 12.16
CA THR A 131 -3.53 4.74 13.04
C THR A 131 -3.11 6.21 12.85
N ALA A 132 -3.13 6.98 13.93
CA ALA A 132 -2.70 8.37 13.93
C ALA A 132 -1.16 8.49 13.93
N SER A 133 -0.51 8.68 12.77
CA SER A 133 0.74 9.46 12.62
C SER A 133 1.20 9.58 11.16
N ILE A 134 2.00 10.63 10.87
CA ILE A 134 2.35 11.20 9.56
C ILE A 134 3.86 11.04 9.27
N SER A 135 4.28 10.85 8.01
CA SER A 135 5.41 11.62 7.43
C SER A 135 5.46 11.68 5.88
N LYS A 136 6.00 12.82 5.42
CA LYS A 136 6.19 13.49 4.09
C LYS A 136 7.04 12.66 3.08
N LYS A 137 7.21 12.93 1.77
CA LYS A 137 7.01 14.03 0.79
C LYS A 137 7.06 13.38 -0.63
N LEU A 138 6.31 13.87 -1.63
CA LEU A 138 6.77 14.21 -2.99
C LEU A 138 5.59 14.53 -3.93
N VAL A 139 5.82 15.54 -4.76
CA VAL A 139 4.88 16.22 -5.67
C VAL A 139 5.34 16.03 -7.12
N GLU A 140 4.35 15.87 -8.01
CA GLU A 140 4.27 16.08 -9.47
C GLU A 140 4.96 15.11 -10.44
N ILE A 141 4.15 14.51 -11.32
CA ILE A 141 4.11 14.72 -12.78
C ILE A 141 2.81 14.05 -13.24
N GLU A 142 1.96 14.68 -14.04
CA GLU A 142 1.05 13.93 -14.91
C GLU A 142 0.49 14.82 -16.04
N SER A 143 1.01 14.59 -17.25
CA SER A 143 0.49 15.06 -18.53
C SER A 143 0.27 13.83 -19.41
N ASN A 144 -0.97 13.36 -19.51
CA ASN A 144 -1.64 12.75 -20.68
C ASN A 144 -2.98 12.12 -20.28
N ASN A 145 -3.99 12.17 -21.15
CA ASN A 145 -5.39 11.78 -20.90
C ASN A 145 -5.63 10.26 -20.92
N SER A 146 -5.15 9.53 -19.91
CA SER A 146 -5.47 8.12 -19.69
C SER A 146 -6.65 7.93 -18.71
N ILE A 147 -7.41 6.84 -18.88
CA ILE A 147 -8.60 6.53 -18.05
C ILE A 147 -8.15 6.23 -16.61
N ASP A 148 -7.00 5.60 -16.43
CA ASP A 148 -6.42 5.35 -15.11
C ASP A 148 -6.21 6.65 -14.32
N ARG A 149 -5.73 7.72 -14.98
CA ARG A 149 -5.45 9.03 -14.38
C ARG A 149 -6.73 9.69 -13.88
N VAL A 150 -7.82 9.60 -14.63
CA VAL A 150 -9.12 10.18 -14.20
C VAL A 150 -9.61 9.49 -12.94
N HIS A 151 -9.56 8.16 -12.90
CA HIS A 151 -9.94 7.40 -11.71
C HIS A 151 -8.97 7.64 -10.54
N TRP A 152 -7.67 7.75 -10.81
CA TRP A 152 -6.65 8.07 -9.82
C TRP A 152 -6.88 9.44 -9.17
N HIS A 153 -7.05 10.50 -9.96
CA HIS A 153 -7.32 11.85 -9.43
C HIS A 153 -8.61 11.89 -8.60
N ARG A 154 -9.66 11.18 -9.06
CA ARG A 154 -10.91 11.08 -8.31
C ARG A 154 -10.71 10.35 -6.98
N TYR A 155 -10.03 9.20 -7.01
CA TYR A 155 -9.68 8.44 -5.80
C TYR A 155 -8.89 9.31 -4.82
N ARG A 156 -7.79 9.91 -5.27
CA ARG A 156 -6.92 10.77 -4.47
C ARG A 156 -7.71 11.89 -3.78
N SER A 157 -8.53 12.61 -4.55
CA SER A 157 -9.34 13.70 -4.02
C SER A 157 -10.34 13.24 -2.96
N GLN A 158 -11.08 12.16 -3.23
CA GLN A 158 -12.10 11.66 -2.30
C GLN A 158 -11.47 11.10 -1.02
N HIS A 159 -10.37 10.33 -1.13
CA HIS A 159 -9.67 9.75 0.01
C HIS A 159 -9.05 10.81 0.90
N CYS A 160 -8.35 11.80 0.34
CA CYS A 160 -7.75 12.86 1.16
C CYS A 160 -8.78 13.78 1.82
N LYS A 161 -9.93 14.02 1.18
CA LYS A 161 -11.05 14.73 1.83
C LYS A 161 -11.60 13.94 3.02
N PHE A 162 -11.73 12.62 2.86
CA PHE A 162 -12.19 11.73 3.92
C PHE A 162 -11.20 11.69 5.10
N GLU A 163 -9.91 11.49 4.82
CA GLU A 163 -8.86 11.52 5.85
C GLU A 163 -8.84 12.86 6.60
N ALA A 164 -8.88 14.00 5.90
CA ALA A 164 -8.86 15.31 6.56
C ALA A 164 -10.11 15.59 7.42
N ALA A 165 -11.28 15.09 7.01
CA ALA A 165 -12.52 15.26 7.75
C ALA A 165 -12.52 14.47 9.07
N HIS A 166 -11.93 13.28 9.08
CA HIS A 166 -11.86 12.41 10.26
C HIS A 166 -10.82 12.83 11.30
N PHE A 167 -9.89 13.72 10.98
CA PHE A 167 -8.84 14.22 11.90
C PHE A 167 -8.94 15.73 12.16
N THR A 168 -10.11 16.21 12.60
CA THR A 168 -10.39 17.62 12.98
C THR A 168 -10.08 18.65 11.88
N LYS A 169 -10.78 18.59 10.72
CA LYS A 169 -10.75 19.59 9.62
C LYS A 169 -9.36 20.23 9.38
N ASN A 170 -8.31 19.41 9.36
CA ASN A 170 -6.94 19.89 9.33
C ASN A 170 -6.45 19.99 7.88
N THR A 171 -6.30 21.20 7.35
CA THR A 171 -5.80 21.46 5.99
C THR A 171 -4.41 20.84 5.74
N GLN A 172 -3.58 20.71 6.78
CA GLN A 172 -2.28 20.04 6.69
C GLN A 172 -2.42 18.54 6.42
N ARG A 173 -3.44 17.87 6.97
CA ARG A 173 -3.69 16.43 6.75
C ARG A 173 -4.07 16.14 5.30
N PHE A 174 -4.89 17.01 4.70
CA PHE A 174 -5.19 16.91 3.27
C PHE A 174 -3.91 16.93 2.42
N ALA A 175 -3.04 17.92 2.66
CA ALA A 175 -1.79 18.06 1.93
C ALA A 175 -0.82 16.87 2.14
N LEU A 176 -0.80 16.29 3.34
CA LEU A 176 0.03 15.12 3.66
C LEU A 176 -0.49 13.85 3.00
N CYS A 177 -1.81 13.64 2.98
CA CYS A 177 -2.43 12.57 2.21
C CYS A 177 -2.10 12.69 0.72
N GLU A 178 -2.22 13.89 0.14
CA GLU A 178 -1.89 14.09 -1.27
C GLU A 178 -0.42 13.76 -1.57
N GLN A 179 0.50 14.14 -0.68
CA GLN A 179 1.92 13.79 -0.83
C GLN A 179 2.17 12.29 -0.75
N ARG A 180 1.54 11.59 0.21
CA ARG A 180 1.65 10.13 0.36
C ARG A 180 1.16 9.42 -0.90
N LEU A 181 -0.07 9.73 -1.32
CA LEU A 181 -0.67 9.12 -2.50
C LEU A 181 0.11 9.46 -3.79
N THR A 182 0.58 10.70 -3.95
CA THR A 182 1.37 11.09 -5.13
C THR A 182 2.71 10.37 -5.18
N LYS A 183 3.38 10.16 -4.05
CA LYS A 183 4.61 9.37 -3.97
C LYS A 183 4.36 7.92 -4.39
N THR A 184 3.29 7.30 -3.89
CA THR A 184 2.88 5.94 -4.29
C THR A 184 2.61 5.87 -5.78
N ARG A 185 1.85 6.82 -6.33
CA ARG A 185 1.59 6.89 -7.77
C ARG A 185 2.86 7.01 -8.61
N ARG A 186 3.81 7.84 -8.19
CA ARG A 186 5.09 7.96 -8.91
C ARG A 186 5.81 6.63 -8.96
N ARG A 187 5.86 5.89 -7.84
CA ARG A 187 6.46 4.55 -7.81
C ARG A 187 5.76 3.61 -8.81
N GLN A 188 4.43 3.56 -8.80
CA GLN A 188 3.65 2.71 -9.72
C GLN A 188 3.91 3.06 -11.20
N LEU A 189 3.99 4.36 -11.53
CA LEU A 189 4.31 4.82 -12.87
C LEU A 189 5.75 4.47 -13.28
N GLN A 190 6.71 4.61 -12.36
CA GLN A 190 8.10 4.20 -12.60
C GLN A 190 8.22 2.69 -12.84
N GLU A 191 7.50 1.89 -12.05
CA GLU A 191 7.40 0.44 -12.25
C GLU A 191 6.83 0.10 -13.63
N MET A 192 5.72 0.75 -14.03
CA MET A 192 5.14 0.60 -15.36
C MET A 192 6.11 0.96 -16.49
N MET A 193 6.93 2.00 -16.31
CA MET A 193 7.96 2.38 -17.29
C MET A 193 9.12 1.39 -17.35
N SER A 194 9.49 0.76 -16.23
CA SER A 194 10.61 -0.20 -16.15
C SER A 194 10.30 -1.57 -16.75
N VAL A 195 9.01 -1.87 -16.95
CA VAL A 195 8.54 -3.14 -17.51
C VAL A 195 8.49 -3.08 -19.05
N ARG A 196 8.48 -1.88 -19.65
CA ARG A 196 8.48 -1.65 -21.10
C ARG A 196 9.87 -1.75 -21.73
#